data_AF-A0A0C3AJX2-F1
#
_entry.id   AF-A0A0C3AJX2-F1
#
_cell.length_a   1.000
_cell.length_b   1.000
_cell.length_c   1.000
_cell.angle_alpha   90.00
_cell.angle_beta   90.00
_cell.angle_gamma   90.00
#
_symmetry.space_group_name_H-M   'P 1'
#
loop_
_entity.id
_entity.type
_entity.pdbx_description
1 polymer ?
#
loop_
_entity_poly.entity_id
_entity_poly.type
_entity_poly.pdbx_seq_one_letter_code
_entity_poly.pdbx_strand_id
1 'polypeptide(L)' 'ESLHARYTGTGYADLTKWEWATRQHRDTLSSMLGPPTLTIYLAGADDESIEKIGLKTAEKMLQPCGIPPQRQD' A
#
# COMPACT_ATOMS: atom_id res chain seq x y z
N GLU A 1 -10.28 12.16 17.79
CA GLU A 1 -10.97 11.45 16.68
C GLU A 1 -10.98 12.17 15.33
N SER A 2 -11.01 13.51 15.27
CA SER A 2 -11.06 14.26 14.00
C SER A 2 -9.89 13.97 13.03
N LEU A 3 -8.68 13.67 13.54
CA LEU A 3 -7.49 13.49 12.68
C LEU A 3 -7.57 12.25 11.79
N HIS A 4 -8.04 11.12 12.32
CA HIS A 4 -8.17 9.85 11.57
C HIS A 4 -9.24 9.93 10.48
N ALA A 5 -10.23 10.81 10.64
CA ALA A 5 -11.25 11.08 9.63
C ALA A 5 -10.68 11.85 8.42
N ARG A 6 -9.64 12.67 8.63
CA ARG A 6 -9.00 13.47 7.57
C ARG A 6 -7.81 12.77 6.93
N TYR A 7 -7.00 12.08 7.73
CA TYR A 7 -5.76 11.46 7.29
C TYR A 7 -5.85 9.94 7.47
N THR A 8 -6.10 9.27 6.36
CA THR A 8 -6.09 7.81 6.27
C THR A 8 -4.70 7.31 6.67
N GLY A 9 -4.63 6.28 7.51
CA GLY A 9 -3.36 5.74 8.00
C GLY A 9 -2.95 6.20 9.41
N THR A 10 -3.58 7.25 9.96
CA THR A 10 -3.31 7.74 11.33
C THR A 10 -3.49 6.62 12.37
N GLY A 11 -2.45 6.35 13.16
CA GLY A 11 -2.45 5.31 14.19
C GLY A 11 -3.32 5.64 15.39
N TYR A 12 -3.77 4.60 16.10
CA TYR A 12 -4.52 4.67 17.35
C TYR A 12 -4.05 3.54 18.28
N ALA A 13 -4.43 3.58 19.56
CA ALA A 13 -3.90 2.66 20.57
C ALA A 13 -4.20 1.18 20.27
N ASP A 14 -5.39 0.89 19.75
CA ASP A 14 -5.84 -0.49 19.45
C ASP A 14 -5.50 -0.92 18.01
N LEU A 15 -4.57 -0.25 17.34
CA LEU A 15 -4.16 -0.58 15.97
C LEU A 15 -3.49 -1.96 15.92
N THR A 16 -4.07 -2.86 15.13
CA THR A 16 -3.49 -4.20 14.97
C THR A 16 -2.23 -4.17 14.10
N LYS A 17 -1.32 -5.14 14.32
CA LYS A 17 -0.13 -5.31 13.48
C LYS A 17 -0.48 -5.43 12.00
N TRP A 18 -1.57 -6.12 11.68
CA TRP A 18 -2.02 -6.30 10.30
C TRP A 18 -2.49 -4.99 9.67
N GLU A 19 -3.26 -4.17 10.39
CA GLU A 19 -3.72 -2.86 9.90
C GLU A 19 -2.54 -1.90 9.68
N TRP A 20 -1.59 -1.87 10.62
CA TRP A 20 -0.38 -1.05 10.49
C TRP A 20 0.46 -1.47 9.28
N ALA A 21 0.74 -2.77 9.13
CA ALA A 21 1.48 -3.30 7.99
C ALA A 21 0.77 -2.99 6.66
N THR A 22 -0.55 -3.17 6.61
CA THR A 22 -1.34 -2.91 5.40
C THR A 22 -1.27 -1.44 4.99
N ARG A 23 -1.35 -0.51 5.96
CA ARG A 23 -1.18 0.94 5.72
C ARG A 23 0.20 1.24 5.16
N GLN A 24 1.26 0.73 5.79
CA GLN A 24 2.64 0.93 5.35
C GLN A 24 2.90 0.42 3.93
N HIS A 25 2.35 -0.74 3.57
CA HIS A 25 2.50 -1.29 2.22
C HIS A 25 1.76 -0.43 1.20
N ARG A 26 0.56 0.06 1.52
CA ARG A 26 -0.19 0.96 0.62
C ARG A 26 0.52 2.28 0.41
N ASP A 27 1.13 2.86 1.45
CA ASP A 27 1.92 4.10 1.33
C ASP A 27 3.15 3.88 0.45
N THR A 28 3.78 2.71 0.55
CA THR A 28 4.92 2.34 -0.29
C THR A 28 4.51 2.13 -1.74
N LEU A 29 3.40 1.41 -1.99
CA LEU A 29 2.82 1.23 -3.34
C LEU A 29 2.42 2.56 -3.97
N SER A 30 1.82 3.48 -3.21
CA SER A 30 1.50 4.83 -3.66
C SER A 30 2.75 5.63 -4.00
N SER A 31 3.79 5.52 -3.16
CA SER A 31 5.09 6.16 -3.40
C SER A 31 5.83 5.57 -4.61
N MET A 32 5.56 4.32 -4.98
CA MET A 32 6.08 3.71 -6.21
C MET A 32 5.36 4.20 -7.47
N LEU A 33 4.08 4.55 -7.37
CA LEU A 33 3.28 5.07 -8.48
C LEU A 33 3.44 6.56 -8.74
N GLY A 34 3.73 7.36 -7.70
CA GLY A 34 3.76 8.82 -7.79
C GLY A 34 4.92 9.36 -8.63
N PRO A 35 6.19 9.15 -8.22
CA PRO A 35 7.36 9.61 -8.95
C PRO A 35 7.67 8.72 -10.17
N PRO A 36 7.86 9.29 -11.37
CA PRO A 36 8.14 8.50 -12.57
C PRO A 36 9.44 7.70 -12.48
N THR A 37 10.44 8.18 -11.74
CA THR A 37 11.73 7.51 -11.59
C THR A 37 11.60 6.13 -10.96
N LEU A 38 10.74 5.97 -9.96
CA LEU A 38 10.59 4.70 -9.24
C LEU A 38 9.79 3.70 -10.07
N THR A 39 8.73 4.16 -10.75
CA THR A 39 7.97 3.32 -11.70
C THR A 39 8.84 2.83 -12.85
N ILE A 40 9.68 3.71 -13.43
CA ILE A 40 10.60 3.34 -14.52
C ILE A 40 11.65 2.34 -14.04
N TYR A 41 12.18 2.52 -12.83
CA TYR A 41 13.12 1.57 -12.24
C TYR A 41 12.50 0.18 -12.09
N LEU A 42 11.27 0.10 -11.59
CA LEU A 42 10.53 -1.16 -11.48
C LEU A 42 10.20 -1.77 -12.85
N ALA A 43 9.78 -0.95 -13.81
CA ALA A 43 9.52 -1.38 -15.19
C ALA A 43 10.77 -1.96 -15.88
N GLY A 44 11.93 -1.36 -15.66
CA GLY A 44 13.20 -1.88 -16.17
C GLY A 44 13.66 -3.15 -15.47
N ALA A 45 13.36 -3.32 -14.18
CA ALA A 45 13.71 -4.53 -13.43
C ALA A 45 12.84 -5.74 -13.82
N ASP A 46 11.55 -5.52 -14.05
CA ASP A 46 10.58 -6.58 -14.40
C ASP A 46 10.45 -6.80 -15.92
N ASP A 47 11.14 -6.01 -16.76
CA ASP A 47 11.04 -6.01 -18.23
C ASP A 47 9.59 -5.90 -18.75
N GLU A 48 8.83 -4.99 -18.16
CA GLU A 48 7.43 -4.75 -18.49
C GLU A 48 7.15 -3.28 -18.81
N SER A 49 6.03 -3.01 -19.49
CA SER A 49 5.61 -1.63 -19.73
C SER A 49 5.30 -0.91 -18.41
N ILE A 50 5.60 0.39 -18.38
CA ILE A 50 5.34 1.27 -17.23
C ILE A 50 3.87 1.18 -16.80
N GLU A 51 2.96 1.13 -17.77
CA GLU A 51 1.51 1.02 -17.56
C GLU A 51 1.12 -0.30 -16.88
N LYS A 52 1.76 -1.41 -17.27
CA LYS A 52 1.51 -2.74 -16.71
C LYS A 52 1.99 -2.83 -15.26
N ILE A 53 3.18 -2.28 -14.97
CA ILE A 53 3.68 -2.16 -13.59
C ILE A 53 2.79 -1.23 -12.77
N GLY A 54 2.30 -0.14 -13.36
CA GLY A 54 1.33 0.75 -12.74
C GLY A 54 0.06 0.00 -12.32
N LEU A 55 -0.52 -0.77 -13.25
CA LEU A 55 -1.71 -1.59 -12.99
C LEU A 55 -1.45 -2.64 -11.91
N LYS A 56 -0.36 -3.42 -12.02
CA LYS A 56 0.00 -4.44 -11.03
C LYS A 56 0.20 -3.85 -9.64
N THR A 57 0.81 -2.68 -9.55
CA THR A 57 1.05 -1.98 -8.27
C THR A 57 -0.26 -1.51 -7.66
N ALA A 58 -1.19 -0.99 -8.48
CA ALA A 58 -2.53 -0.61 -8.05
C ALA A 58 -3.37 -1.82 -7.58
N GLU A 59 -3.33 -2.93 -8.32
CA GLU A 59 -4.02 -4.18 -7.94
C GLU A 59 -3.51 -4.73 -6.59
N LYS A 60 -2.20 -4.66 -6.35
CA LYS A 60 -1.59 -5.06 -5.06
C LYS A 60 -2.05 -4.21 -3.88
N MET A 61 -2.60 -3.01 -4.09
CA MET A 61 -3.08 -2.15 -2.99
C MET A 61 -4.33 -2.72 -2.29
N LEU A 62 -5.09 -3.61 -2.94
CA LEU A 62 -6.31 -4.18 -2.38
C LEU A 62 -6.01 -4.93 -1.08
N GLN A 63 -5.09 -5.90 -1.12
CA GLN A 63 -4.68 -6.73 0.02
C GLN A 63 -3.18 -7.04 -0.02
N PRO A 64 -2.31 -6.05 0.28
CA PRO A 64 -0.86 -6.26 0.21
C PRO A 64 -0.33 -7.25 1.27
N CYS A 65 -1.03 -7.37 2.40
CA CYS A 65 -0.66 -8.25 3.51
C CYS A 65 -1.57 -9.49 3.62
N GLY A 66 -2.33 -9.81 2.58
CA GLY A 66 -3.31 -10.90 2.58
C GLY A 66 -4.53 -10.65 3.47
N ILE A 67 -5.27 -11.72 3.74
CA ILE A 67 -6.53 -11.68 4.48
C ILE A 67 -6.29 -11.22 5.93
N PRO A 68 -7.12 -10.33 6.48
CA PRO A 68 -7.01 -9.92 7.88
C PRO A 68 -7.14 -11.13 8.82
N PRO A 69 -6.36 -11.16 9.92
CA PRO A 69 -6.52 -12.20 10.93
C PRO A 69 -7.93 -12.15 11.52
N GLN A 70 -8.49 -13.31 11.87
CA GLN A 70 -9.76 -13.35 12.59
C GLN A 70 -9.60 -12.61 13.91
N ARG A 71 -10.48 -11.66 14.18
CA ARG A 71 -10.49 -10.91 15.45
C ARG A 71 -10.77 -11.94 16.55
N GLN A 72 -9.81 -12.16 17.43
CA GLN A 72 -10.05 -12.87 18.68
C GLN A 72 -10.71 -11.84 19.60
N ASP A 73 -11.97 -12.07 19.94
CA ASP A 73 -12.68 -11.28 20.95
C ASP A 73 -12.04 -11.45 22.33
#